data_AF-A0A8T4UX75-F1
#
_entry.id   AF-A0A8T4UX75-F1
#
_cell.length_a   1.000
_cell.length_b   1.000
_cell.length_c   1.000
_cell.angle_alpha   90.00
_cell.angle_beta   90.00
_cell.angle_gamma   90.00
#
_symmetry.space_group_name_H-M   'P 1'
#
loop_
_entity.id
_entity.type
_entity.pdbx_description
1 polymer ?
#
loop_
_entity_poly.entity_id
_entity_poly.type
_entity_poly.pdbx_seq_one_letter_code
_entity_poly.pdbx_strand_id
1 'polypeptide(L)'
;MADLEEKVVQWIDREDKTTDPKDYYKEHYDGITQPELYQRDKILYQILAIKKWLDIVPKHKPKKSHQLRISSTEKVDAQRTSKFSDPLEEYKARFPGKTSWEVEQADPALARRLQRHKLTQCLPKANRDVLNKRLSETGFDNSPYGRDTWQYYQQHCAGYSRSRVAREHPGLYERLRVKGLLDQIPKKDHREVLLESRS
;
A
#
# COMPACT_ATOMS: atom_id res chain seq x y z
N MET A 1 23.80 33.11 20.88
CA MET A 1 22.49 32.57 21.29
C MET A 1 22.71 31.10 21.53
N ALA A 2 22.79 30.72 22.81
CA ALA A 2 23.10 29.37 23.25
C ALA A 2 21.80 28.56 23.27
N ASP A 3 21.62 27.68 22.29
CA ASP A 3 20.60 26.64 22.35
C ASP A 3 21.11 25.58 23.34
N LEU A 4 20.69 25.71 24.59
CA LEU A 4 20.86 24.67 25.61
C LEU A 4 20.11 23.43 25.14
N GLU A 5 20.80 22.47 24.54
CA GLU A 5 20.36 21.08 24.56
C GLU A 5 20.34 20.66 26.03
N GLU A 6 19.20 20.89 26.68
CA GLU A 6 18.87 20.38 28.00
C GLU A 6 19.12 18.86 27.96
N LYS A 7 20.16 18.42 28.66
CA LYS A 7 20.55 17.00 28.73
C LYS A 7 19.38 16.24 29.35
N VAL A 8 18.53 15.67 28.52
CA VAL A 8 17.49 14.75 28.96
C VAL A 8 18.20 13.56 29.60
N VAL A 9 18.22 13.53 30.93
CA VAL A 9 18.75 12.42 31.72
C VAL A 9 17.97 11.17 31.29
N GLN A 10 18.65 10.07 30.98
CA GLN A 10 17.96 8.83 30.65
C GLN A 10 17.35 8.24 31.93
N TRP A 11 16.24 7.52 31.83
CA TRP A 11 15.57 6.88 32.96
C TRP A 11 16.53 5.97 33.77
N ILE A 12 17.57 5.42 33.12
CA ILE A 12 18.61 4.61 33.76
C ILE A 12 19.45 5.39 34.78
N ASP A 13 19.68 6.68 34.53
CA ASP A 13 20.60 7.53 35.28
C ASP A 13 19.89 8.36 36.36
N ARG A 14 18.58 8.13 36.59
CA ARG A 14 17.81 8.83 37.62
C ARG A 14 18.03 8.22 39.01
N GLU A 15 18.33 9.08 39.98
CA GLU A 15 18.37 8.71 41.40
C GLU A 15 16.94 8.58 41.99
N ASP A 16 15.98 9.37 41.50
CA ASP A 16 14.59 9.38 41.96
C ASP A 16 13.71 8.33 41.24
N LYS A 17 13.51 7.18 41.89
CA LYS A 17 12.68 6.07 41.38
C LYS A 17 11.20 6.15 41.80
N THR A 18 10.81 7.21 42.49
CA THR A 18 9.46 7.43 43.04
C THR A 18 8.52 8.15 42.08
N THR A 19 9.05 8.80 41.04
CA THR A 19 8.26 9.51 40.04
C THR A 19 7.56 8.51 39.12
N ASP A 20 6.27 8.72 38.85
CA ASP A 20 5.52 7.85 37.95
C ASP A 20 6.08 7.91 36.51
N PRO A 21 6.36 6.75 35.87
CA PRO A 21 6.94 6.70 34.52
C PRO A 21 6.14 7.44 33.44
N LYS A 22 4.84 7.64 33.66
CA LYS A 22 3.97 8.39 32.74
C LYS A 22 4.23 9.88 32.81
N ASP A 23 4.34 10.43 34.01
CA ASP A 23 4.48 11.87 34.21
C ASP A 23 5.86 12.32 33.72
N TYR A 24 6.87 11.50 33.99
CA TYR A 24 8.20 11.73 33.42
C TYR A 24 8.24 11.69 31.89
N TYR A 25 7.51 10.75 31.25
CA TYR A 25 7.40 10.75 29.78
C TYR A 25 6.75 12.04 29.27
N LYS A 26 5.72 12.56 29.95
CA LYS A 26 5.09 13.83 29.56
C LYS A 26 5.98 15.05 29.79
N GLU A 27 6.82 15.04 30.82
CA GLU A 27 7.70 16.18 31.13
C GLU A 27 8.92 16.24 30.21
N HIS A 28 9.49 15.10 29.84
CA HIS A 28 10.76 15.05 29.11
C HIS A 28 10.68 14.54 27.67
N TYR A 29 9.61 13.83 27.32
CA TYR A 29 9.44 13.16 26.02
C TYR A 29 8.10 13.51 25.35
N ASP A 30 7.52 14.67 25.67
CA ASP A 30 6.26 15.09 25.05
C ASP A 30 6.36 15.15 23.52
N GLY A 31 5.36 14.58 22.85
CA GLY A 31 5.32 14.50 21.39
C GLY A 31 6.32 13.52 20.72
N ILE A 32 7.16 12.83 21.48
CA ILE A 32 8.09 11.82 20.95
C ILE A 32 7.33 10.51 20.67
N THR A 33 7.56 9.94 19.49
CA THR A 33 6.88 8.69 19.09
C THR A 33 7.49 7.46 19.75
N GLN A 34 6.73 6.37 19.85
CA GLN A 34 7.20 5.07 20.36
C GLN A 34 8.57 4.63 19.81
N PRO A 35 8.82 4.64 18.48
CA PRO A 35 10.14 4.27 17.96
C PRO A 35 11.25 5.26 18.34
N GLU A 36 10.96 6.55 18.46
CA GLU A 36 11.94 7.56 18.88
C GLU A 36 12.23 7.47 20.39
N LEU A 37 11.22 7.14 21.20
CA LEU A 37 11.37 6.87 22.62
C LEU A 37 12.23 5.62 22.85
N TYR A 38 11.99 4.55 22.07
CA TYR A 38 12.81 3.35 22.14
C TYR A 38 14.29 3.60 21.82
N GLN A 39 14.57 4.51 20.88
CA GLN A 39 15.94 4.87 20.51
C GLN A 39 16.65 5.73 21.56
N ARG A 40 15.90 6.64 22.22
CA ARG A 40 16.47 7.55 23.23
C ARG A 40 16.54 6.95 24.63
N ASP A 41 15.50 6.23 25.03
CA ASP A 41 15.36 5.68 26.37
C ASP A 41 14.64 4.32 26.33
N LYS A 42 15.45 3.30 26.05
CA LYS A 42 14.99 1.92 25.91
C LYS A 42 14.35 1.39 27.20
N ILE A 43 14.80 1.84 28.37
CA ILE A 43 14.31 1.36 29.66
C ILE A 43 12.96 1.95 29.98
N LEU A 44 12.79 3.26 29.78
CA LEU A 44 11.48 3.91 29.90
C LEU A 44 10.46 3.26 28.96
N TYR A 45 10.83 3.00 27.70
CA TYR A 45 9.97 2.29 26.76
C TYR A 45 9.58 0.90 27.27
N GLN A 46 10.52 0.12 27.80
CA GLN A 46 10.25 -1.22 28.34
C GLN A 46 9.31 -1.18 29.56
N ILE A 47 9.50 -0.22 30.47
CA ILE A 47 8.62 -0.05 31.64
C ILE A 47 7.20 0.31 31.21
N LEU A 48 7.06 1.24 30.26
CA LEU A 48 5.76 1.61 29.70
C LEU A 48 5.11 0.43 28.95
N ALA A 49 5.90 -0.40 28.27
CA ALA A 49 5.42 -1.61 27.60
C ALA A 49 4.91 -2.66 28.60
N ILE A 50 5.68 -2.95 29.65
CA ILE A 50 5.34 -3.93 30.68
C ILE A 50 4.07 -3.51 31.44
N LYS A 51 3.95 -2.20 31.74
CA LYS A 51 2.77 -1.65 32.41
C LYS A 51 1.57 -1.41 31.47
N LYS A 52 1.66 -1.78 30.18
CA LYS A 52 0.64 -1.55 29.15
C LYS A 52 0.21 -0.08 29.02
N TRP A 53 1.17 0.83 29.14
CA TRP A 53 0.96 2.29 29.07
C TRP A 53 1.46 2.92 27.77
N LEU A 54 1.85 2.09 26.81
CA LEU A 54 2.23 2.55 25.47
C LEU A 54 1.11 3.24 24.71
N ASP A 55 -0.16 3.09 25.11
CA ASP A 55 -1.28 3.78 24.47
C ASP A 55 -1.23 5.31 24.65
N ILE A 56 -0.47 5.80 25.63
CA ILE A 56 -0.24 7.24 25.87
C ILE A 56 0.82 7.80 24.91
N VAL A 57 1.71 6.94 24.41
CA VAL A 57 2.84 7.32 23.55
C VAL A 57 2.42 7.18 22.08
N PRO A 58 2.52 8.23 21.24
CA PRO A 58 2.15 8.15 19.83
C PRO A 58 2.91 7.06 19.07
N LYS A 59 2.20 6.10 18.45
CA LYS A 59 2.81 5.02 17.63
C LYS A 59 3.48 5.53 16.36
N HIS A 60 2.93 6.60 15.81
CA HIS A 60 3.42 7.27 14.61
C HIS A 60 3.36 8.77 14.86
N LYS A 61 4.24 9.53 14.19
CA LYS A 61 4.07 10.99 14.16
C LYS A 61 2.65 11.25 13.65
N PRO A 62 1.88 12.16 14.24
CA PRO A 62 0.66 12.59 13.60
C PRO A 62 1.07 12.95 12.19
N LYS A 63 0.52 12.24 11.20
CA LYS A 63 0.63 12.66 9.80
C LYS A 63 0.25 14.11 9.88
N LYS A 64 1.16 15.04 9.51
CA LYS A 64 0.78 16.43 9.31
C LYS A 64 -0.49 16.31 8.52
N SER A 65 -1.63 16.59 9.16
CA SER A 65 -2.88 16.78 8.46
C SER A 65 -2.43 17.65 7.33
N HIS A 66 -2.63 17.21 6.09
CA HIS A 66 -2.48 18.13 4.99
C HIS A 66 -3.47 19.25 5.34
N GLN A 67 -3.00 20.29 6.07
CA GLN A 67 -3.27 21.65 5.71
C GLN A 67 -2.92 21.64 4.24
N LEU A 68 -3.94 21.32 3.44
CA LEU A 68 -4.40 22.14 2.35
C LEU A 68 -3.30 23.11 1.96
N ARG A 69 -2.21 22.54 1.45
CA ARG A 69 -1.44 23.17 0.40
C ARG A 69 -2.33 22.98 -0.81
N ILE A 70 -3.42 23.76 -0.80
CA ILE A 70 -3.98 24.36 -2.00
C ILE A 70 -2.81 25.15 -2.56
N SER A 71 -1.93 24.40 -3.22
CA SER A 71 -0.90 24.97 -4.06
C SER A 71 -1.67 25.86 -5.00
N SER A 72 -1.22 27.11 -5.13
CA SER A 72 -1.80 28.16 -5.94
C SER A 72 -1.90 27.84 -7.45
N THR A 73 -2.02 26.58 -7.84
CA THR A 73 -2.40 26.10 -9.17
C THR A 73 -3.91 25.93 -9.31
N GLU A 74 -4.70 25.95 -8.23
CA GLU A 74 -6.16 25.78 -8.29
C GLU A 74 -6.93 26.98 -8.90
N LYS A 75 -6.24 28.02 -9.35
CA LYS A 75 -6.85 29.15 -10.07
C LYS A 75 -6.74 29.11 -11.59
N VAL A 76 -6.00 28.16 -12.18
CA VAL A 76 -5.89 28.05 -13.65
C VAL A 76 -6.70 26.92 -14.27
N ASP A 77 -7.09 25.90 -13.50
CA ASP A 77 -7.76 24.71 -14.08
C ASP A 77 -9.30 24.74 -14.03
N ALA A 78 -9.90 25.68 -13.30
CA ALA A 78 -11.36 25.84 -13.24
C ALA A 78 -11.97 26.43 -14.52
N GLN A 79 -11.16 26.98 -15.44
CA GLN A 79 -11.66 27.61 -16.66
C GLN A 79 -11.72 26.67 -17.89
N ARG A 80 -11.22 25.42 -17.79
CA ARG A 80 -11.16 24.52 -18.96
C ARG A 80 -12.24 23.43 -19.06
N THR A 81 -13.05 23.21 -18.02
CA THR A 81 -14.11 22.17 -18.02
C THR A 81 -15.50 22.73 -17.67
N SER A 82 -15.79 23.92 -18.19
CA SER A 82 -17.08 24.62 -18.02
C SER A 82 -18.13 24.23 -19.08
N LYS A 83 -18.36 22.93 -19.31
CA LYS A 83 -19.47 22.51 -20.21
C LYS A 83 -20.30 21.33 -19.71
N PHE A 84 -19.76 20.48 -18.83
CA PHE A 84 -20.46 19.30 -18.33
C PHE A 84 -20.47 19.31 -16.80
N SER A 85 -21.66 19.49 -16.22
CA SER A 85 -21.89 19.39 -14.77
C SER A 85 -21.69 17.95 -14.27
N ASP A 86 -21.92 16.96 -15.14
CA ASP A 86 -21.80 15.53 -14.82
C ASP A 86 -20.50 14.93 -15.43
N PRO A 87 -19.58 14.41 -14.59
CA PRO A 87 -18.37 13.73 -15.03
C PRO A 87 -18.62 12.53 -15.95
N LEU A 88 -19.78 11.86 -15.84
CA LEU A 88 -20.12 10.71 -16.69
C LEU A 88 -20.51 11.14 -18.10
N GLU A 89 -21.22 12.25 -18.25
CA GLU A 89 -21.54 12.81 -19.56
C GLU A 89 -20.29 13.27 -20.29
N GLU A 90 -19.37 13.92 -19.55
CA GLU A 90 -18.09 14.33 -20.10
C GLU A 90 -17.27 13.12 -20.61
N TYR A 91 -17.28 12.02 -19.86
CA TYR A 91 -16.67 10.76 -20.28
C TYR A 91 -17.32 10.21 -21.57
N LYS A 92 -18.65 10.14 -21.62
CA LYS A 92 -19.37 9.63 -22.79
C LYS A 92 -19.11 10.47 -24.04
N ALA A 93 -18.97 11.78 -23.89
CA ALA A 93 -18.71 12.70 -25.00
C ALA A 93 -17.26 12.65 -25.50
N ARG A 94 -16.28 12.56 -24.58
CA ARG A 94 -14.85 12.71 -24.93
C ARG A 94 -14.12 11.38 -25.09
N PHE A 95 -14.55 10.33 -24.40
CA PHE A 95 -13.84 9.07 -24.29
C PHE A 95 -14.76 7.84 -24.39
N PRO A 96 -15.65 7.75 -25.39
CA PRO A 96 -16.57 6.62 -25.51
C PRO A 96 -15.79 5.30 -25.65
N GLY A 97 -16.15 4.30 -24.83
CA GLY A 97 -15.54 2.97 -24.89
C GLY A 97 -14.15 2.86 -24.27
N LYS A 98 -13.54 3.97 -23.81
CA LYS A 98 -12.23 3.93 -23.14
C LYS A 98 -12.34 3.45 -21.71
N THR A 99 -11.35 2.69 -21.29
CA THR A 99 -11.26 2.15 -19.93
C THR A 99 -10.87 3.24 -18.94
N SER A 100 -11.09 3.00 -17.64
CA SER A 100 -10.70 3.94 -16.58
C SER A 100 -9.22 4.36 -16.66
N TRP A 101 -8.34 3.45 -17.07
CA TRP A 101 -6.91 3.70 -17.16
C TRP A 101 -6.55 4.56 -18.39
N GLU A 102 -7.19 4.31 -19.53
CA GLU A 102 -6.98 5.14 -20.73
C GLU A 102 -7.49 6.57 -20.52
N VAL A 103 -8.58 6.72 -19.76
CA VAL A 103 -9.06 8.04 -19.32
C VAL A 103 -8.07 8.67 -18.34
N GLU A 104 -7.49 7.90 -17.42
CA GLU A 104 -6.47 8.39 -16.48
C GLU A 104 -5.21 8.90 -17.19
N GLN A 105 -4.77 8.23 -18.26
CA GLN A 105 -3.63 8.68 -19.06
C GLN A 105 -3.95 9.89 -19.93
N ALA A 106 -5.16 9.96 -20.50
CA ALA A 106 -5.55 11.03 -21.41
C ALA A 106 -6.03 12.29 -20.67
N ASP A 107 -6.72 12.13 -19.55
CA ASP A 107 -7.27 13.22 -18.73
C ASP A 107 -7.30 12.81 -17.23
N PRO A 108 -6.17 13.01 -16.52
CA PRO A 108 -6.08 12.70 -15.09
C PRO A 108 -7.07 13.46 -14.22
N ALA A 109 -7.58 14.61 -14.68
CA ALA A 109 -8.54 15.43 -13.94
C ALA A 109 -9.94 14.81 -14.02
N LEU A 110 -10.36 14.38 -15.22
CA LEU A 110 -11.61 13.66 -15.40
C LEU A 110 -11.60 12.32 -14.67
N ALA A 111 -10.49 11.57 -14.73
CA ALA A 111 -10.36 10.30 -14.02
C ALA A 111 -10.53 10.46 -12.49
N ARG A 112 -9.92 11.49 -11.90
CA ARG A 112 -10.09 11.82 -10.47
C ARG A 112 -11.54 12.18 -10.12
N ARG A 113 -12.25 12.91 -11.00
CA ARG A 113 -13.67 13.21 -10.83
C ARG A 113 -14.52 11.93 -10.88
N LEU A 114 -14.31 11.06 -11.88
CA LEU A 114 -15.01 9.78 -12.00
C LEU A 114 -14.79 8.89 -10.76
N GLN A 115 -13.56 8.84 -10.23
CA GLN A 115 -13.23 8.10 -9.01
C GLN A 115 -13.94 8.69 -7.77
N ARG A 116 -13.90 10.02 -7.59
CA ARG A 116 -14.55 10.71 -6.47
C ARG A 116 -16.06 10.46 -6.42
N HIS A 117 -16.70 10.41 -7.59
CA HIS A 117 -18.12 10.13 -7.73
C HIS A 117 -18.46 8.63 -7.83
N LYS A 118 -17.46 7.73 -7.67
CA LYS A 118 -17.62 6.26 -7.77
C LYS A 118 -18.21 5.78 -9.11
N LEU A 119 -17.97 6.52 -10.20
CA LEU A 119 -18.49 6.24 -11.53
C LEU A 119 -17.58 5.32 -12.37
N THR A 120 -16.41 4.93 -11.83
CA THR A 120 -15.46 4.04 -12.51
C THR A 120 -16.02 2.65 -12.79
N GLN A 121 -17.02 2.21 -12.01
CA GLN A 121 -17.74 0.95 -12.24
C GLN A 121 -18.60 0.95 -13.52
N CYS A 122 -18.96 2.13 -14.02
CA CYS A 122 -19.73 2.31 -15.25
C CYS A 122 -18.85 2.34 -16.51
N LEU A 123 -17.53 2.29 -16.35
CA LEU A 123 -16.57 2.30 -17.44
C LEU A 123 -16.29 0.87 -17.92
N PRO A 124 -15.98 0.69 -19.22
CA PRO A 124 -15.50 -0.59 -19.74
C PRO A 124 -14.31 -1.10 -18.93
N LYS A 125 -14.34 -2.39 -18.59
CA LYS A 125 -13.21 -3.07 -17.94
C LYS A 125 -12.07 -3.21 -18.95
N ALA A 126 -10.85 -3.05 -18.47
CA ALA A 126 -9.66 -3.19 -19.29
C ALA A 126 -9.61 -4.55 -19.99
N ASN A 127 -9.44 -4.54 -21.31
CA ASN A 127 -9.18 -5.76 -22.07
C ASN A 127 -7.77 -6.29 -21.72
N ARG A 128 -7.54 -7.59 -21.97
CA ARG A 128 -6.29 -8.31 -21.70
C ARG A 128 -5.06 -7.56 -22.17
N ASP A 129 -5.11 -6.92 -23.34
CA ASP A 129 -3.97 -6.18 -23.90
C ASP A 129 -3.63 -4.89 -23.13
N VAL A 130 -4.66 -4.20 -22.62
CA VAL A 130 -4.49 -3.00 -21.77
C VAL A 130 -3.94 -3.39 -20.40
N LEU A 131 -4.38 -4.54 -19.86
CA LEU A 131 -3.83 -5.11 -18.63
C LEU A 131 -2.36 -5.52 -18.83
N ASN A 132 -2.03 -6.14 -19.96
CA ASN A 132 -0.65 -6.50 -20.31
C ASN A 132 0.25 -5.25 -20.40
N LYS A 133 -0.23 -4.19 -21.06
CA LYS A 133 0.48 -2.91 -21.17
C LYS A 133 0.71 -2.25 -19.81
N ARG A 134 -0.34 -2.19 -18.98
CA ARG A 134 -0.25 -1.69 -17.60
C ARG A 134 0.81 -2.44 -16.81
N LEU A 135 0.88 -3.76 -16.97
CA LEU A 135 1.81 -4.61 -16.24
C LEU A 135 3.26 -4.48 -16.75
N SER A 136 3.47 -4.34 -18.06
CA SER A 136 4.80 -4.07 -18.63
C SER A 136 5.36 -2.71 -18.21
N GLU A 137 4.52 -1.68 -18.10
CA GLU A 137 4.94 -0.33 -17.69
C GLU A 137 5.25 -0.23 -16.19
N THR A 138 4.63 -1.07 -15.34
CA THR A 138 4.85 -1.07 -13.88
C THR A 138 6.12 -1.78 -13.41
N GLY A 139 7.06 -2.13 -14.30
CA GLY A 139 8.34 -2.74 -13.90
C GLY A 139 8.19 -4.18 -13.40
N PHE A 140 7.48 -5.01 -14.17
CA PHE A 140 7.26 -6.43 -13.88
C PHE A 140 8.55 -7.25 -13.66
N ASP A 141 9.69 -6.73 -14.08
CA ASP A 141 11.01 -7.36 -13.95
C ASP A 141 11.62 -7.22 -12.53
N ASN A 142 11.11 -6.31 -11.69
CA ASN A 142 11.58 -6.08 -10.31
C ASN A 142 10.80 -6.88 -9.26
N SER A 143 10.02 -7.86 -9.67
CA SER A 143 9.22 -8.67 -8.75
C SER A 143 10.04 -9.77 -8.08
N PRO A 144 9.61 -10.23 -6.88
CA PRO A 144 10.22 -11.39 -6.21
C PRO A 144 10.18 -12.69 -7.03
N TYR A 145 9.40 -12.74 -8.12
CA TYR A 145 9.28 -13.91 -9.00
C TYR A 145 10.22 -13.84 -10.23
N GLY A 146 11.07 -12.82 -10.31
CA GLY A 146 12.03 -12.62 -11.41
C GLY A 146 11.39 -12.24 -12.76
N ARG A 147 12.24 -12.16 -13.80
CA ARG A 147 11.81 -11.92 -15.19
C ARG A 147 11.00 -13.09 -15.75
N ASP A 148 11.47 -14.32 -15.50
CA ASP A 148 10.85 -15.55 -15.99
C ASP A 148 9.95 -16.19 -14.95
N THR A 149 8.71 -15.69 -14.93
CA THR A 149 7.61 -16.19 -14.09
C THR A 149 7.38 -17.70 -14.23
N TRP A 150 7.54 -18.26 -15.44
CA TRP A 150 7.40 -19.70 -15.67
C TRP A 150 8.53 -20.50 -15.02
N GLN A 151 9.77 -20.03 -15.15
CA GLN A 151 10.93 -20.66 -14.56
C GLN A 151 10.82 -20.67 -13.03
N TYR A 152 10.37 -19.56 -12.43
CA TYR A 152 10.09 -19.49 -11.00
C TYR A 152 9.05 -20.54 -10.56
N TYR A 153 7.94 -20.66 -11.30
CA TYR A 153 6.92 -21.67 -11.02
C TYR A 153 7.49 -23.09 -11.10
N GLN A 154 8.31 -23.40 -12.11
CA GLN A 154 8.95 -24.72 -12.22
C GLN A 154 9.93 -25.02 -11.08
N GLN A 155 10.64 -24.01 -10.57
CA GLN A 155 11.63 -24.21 -9.50
C GLN A 155 10.99 -24.33 -8.11
N HIS A 156 9.95 -23.53 -7.82
CA HIS A 156 9.41 -23.40 -6.46
C HIS A 156 8.04 -24.02 -6.27
N CYS A 157 7.26 -24.19 -7.35
CA CYS A 157 5.86 -24.60 -7.29
C CYS A 157 5.56 -25.79 -8.23
N ALA A 158 6.57 -26.56 -8.64
CA ALA A 158 6.36 -27.72 -9.51
C ALA A 158 5.33 -28.68 -8.89
N GLY A 159 4.32 -29.04 -9.69
CA GLY A 159 3.24 -29.94 -9.29
C GLY A 159 2.09 -29.30 -8.50
N TYR A 160 2.16 -28.00 -8.20
CA TYR A 160 1.06 -27.29 -7.54
C TYR A 160 -0.11 -27.11 -8.50
N SER A 161 -1.33 -27.22 -8.01
CA SER A 161 -2.51 -26.89 -8.81
C SER A 161 -2.66 -25.39 -9.02
N ARG A 162 -3.38 -25.00 -10.08
CA ARG A 162 -3.80 -23.60 -10.32
C ARG A 162 -4.40 -22.97 -9.05
N SER A 163 -5.28 -23.70 -8.37
CA SER A 163 -5.97 -23.25 -7.17
C SER A 163 -5.02 -23.05 -5.99
N ARG A 164 -4.04 -23.95 -5.85
CA ARG A 164 -3.03 -23.84 -4.80
C ARG A 164 -2.06 -22.69 -5.03
N VAL A 165 -1.62 -22.50 -6.27
CA VAL A 165 -0.82 -21.32 -6.66
C VAL A 165 -1.60 -20.04 -6.40
N ALA A 166 -2.89 -19.99 -6.70
CA ALA A 166 -3.73 -18.83 -6.41
C ALA A 166 -3.81 -18.50 -4.90
N ARG A 167 -3.85 -19.54 -4.06
CA ARG A 167 -3.95 -19.39 -2.60
C ARG A 167 -2.63 -19.01 -1.94
N GLU A 168 -1.53 -19.68 -2.32
CA GLU A 168 -0.23 -19.53 -1.66
C GLU A 168 0.62 -18.42 -2.29
N HIS A 169 0.47 -18.19 -3.59
CA HIS A 169 1.21 -17.19 -4.35
C HIS A 169 0.28 -16.38 -5.27
N PRO A 170 -0.62 -15.55 -4.71
CA PRO A 170 -1.62 -14.82 -5.49
C PRO A 170 -0.97 -13.89 -6.55
N GLY A 171 0.18 -13.30 -6.21
CA GLY A 171 0.97 -12.52 -7.16
C GLY A 171 1.42 -13.35 -8.35
N LEU A 172 2.04 -14.52 -8.10
CA LEU A 172 2.50 -15.44 -9.14
C LEU A 172 1.35 -15.93 -10.02
N TYR A 173 0.20 -16.26 -9.42
CA TYR A 173 -0.99 -16.69 -10.16
C TYR A 173 -1.46 -15.62 -11.16
N GLU A 174 -1.58 -14.37 -10.73
CA GLU A 174 -2.03 -13.30 -11.62
C GLU A 174 -1.02 -13.07 -12.75
N ARG A 175 0.28 -13.22 -12.48
CA ARG A 175 1.30 -13.16 -13.54
C ARG A 175 1.15 -14.27 -14.57
N LEU A 176 0.98 -15.51 -14.12
CA LEU A 176 0.79 -16.67 -14.99
C LEU A 176 -0.50 -16.54 -15.80
N ARG A 177 -1.56 -15.96 -15.21
CA ARG A 177 -2.83 -15.63 -15.89
C ARG A 177 -2.64 -14.62 -17.01
N VAL A 178 -1.99 -13.50 -16.69
CA VAL A 178 -1.71 -12.41 -17.63
C VAL A 178 -0.85 -12.90 -18.79
N LYS A 179 0.22 -13.66 -18.51
CA LYS A 179 1.07 -14.27 -19.54
C LYS A 179 0.40 -15.42 -20.31
N GLY A 180 -0.82 -15.83 -19.93
CA GLY A 180 -1.53 -16.94 -20.58
C GLY A 180 -0.91 -18.32 -20.33
N LEU A 181 -0.12 -18.45 -19.26
CA LEU A 181 0.60 -19.68 -18.89
C LEU A 181 -0.18 -20.58 -17.94
N LEU A 182 -1.37 -20.15 -17.47
CA LEU A 182 -2.22 -20.98 -16.61
C LEU A 182 -2.56 -22.32 -17.23
N ASP A 183 -2.64 -22.42 -18.55
CA ASP A 183 -3.00 -23.67 -19.21
C ASP A 183 -1.95 -24.77 -19.05
N GLN A 184 -0.70 -24.38 -18.82
CA GLN A 184 0.41 -25.30 -18.56
C GLN A 184 0.46 -25.78 -17.10
N ILE A 185 -0.37 -25.21 -16.22
CA ILE A 185 -0.43 -25.55 -14.80
C ILE A 185 -1.50 -26.63 -14.57
N PRO A 186 -1.20 -27.69 -13.78
CA PRO A 186 -2.17 -28.71 -13.41
C PRO A 186 -3.43 -28.13 -12.77
N LYS A 187 -4.60 -28.67 -13.12
CA LYS A 187 -5.88 -28.27 -12.50
C LYS A 187 -6.07 -28.89 -11.12
N LYS A 188 -5.47 -30.06 -10.87
CA LYS A 188 -5.44 -30.78 -9.59
C LYS A 188 -3.98 -30.95 -9.14
N ASP A 189 -3.76 -30.97 -7.83
CA ASP A 189 -2.41 -31.18 -7.28
C ASP A 189 -1.99 -32.62 -7.57
N HIS A 190 -0.77 -32.82 -8.07
CA HIS A 190 -0.24 -34.17 -8.30
C HIS A 190 -0.22 -35.01 -7.01
N ARG A 191 -0.10 -34.35 -5.85
CA ARG A 191 -0.11 -35.00 -4.53
C ARG A 191 -1.48 -35.57 -4.15
N GLU A 192 -2.57 -34.94 -4.57
CA GLU A 192 -3.93 -35.44 -4.36
C GLU A 192 -4.23 -36.63 -5.27
N VAL A 193 -3.80 -36.56 -6.54
CA VAL A 193 -3.98 -37.65 -7.51
C VAL A 193 -3.27 -38.94 -7.06
N LEU A 194 -2.11 -38.83 -6.41
CA LEU A 194 -1.39 -39.98 -5.84
C LEU A 194 -2.05 -40.60 -4.61
N LEU A 195 -2.84 -39.82 -3.85
CA LEU A 195 -3.59 -40.32 -2.69
C LEU A 195 -4.89 -41.00 -3.12
N GLU A 196 -5.57 -40.48 -4.15
CA GLU A 196 -6.77 -41.09 -4.74
C GLU A 196 -6.44 -42.41 -5.47
N SER A 197 -5.24 -42.56 -6.03
CA SER A 197 -4.82 -43.79 -6.73
C SER A 197 -4.41 -44.95 -5.79
N ARG A 198 -4.41 -44.73 -4.48
CA ARG A 198 -4.03 -45.71 -3.45
C ARG A 198 -5.20 -46.17 -2.56
N SER A 199 -6.41 -45.65 -2.80
CA SER A 199 -7.66 -46.08 -2.15
C SER A 199 -8.46 -46.97 -3.09
#